data_AF-A0A2D6R6H6-F1
#
_entry.id   AF-A0A2D6R6H6-F1
#
_cell.length_a   1.000
_cell.length_b   1.000
_cell.length_c   1.000
_cell.angle_alpha   90.00
_cell.angle_beta   90.00
_cell.angle_gamma   90.00
#
_symmetry.space_group_name_H-M   'P 1'
#
loop_
_entity.id
_entity.type
_entity.pdbx_description
1 polymer ?
#
loop_
_entity_poly.entity_id
_entity_poly.type
_entity_poly.pdbx_seq_one_letter_code
_entity_poly.pdbx_strand_id
1 'polypeptide(L)'
;MKMKDAIIILSHDFRDDGTPTEIMRERLDLGIRLFKKDRARYLILSGGKGHPSSQYDFFLCDKMKKYVIANGVPKEKILLENKSKDTVGQAIYILRDIVFPRKFHNITILTSDWHEKRVRAIFDFVAGKSVSCDYHSSQSATVPLDATIANEMKSLDLFFNTFHGVQSGDIEKIYERLRAKHPFYVSPE
;
A
#
# COMPACT_ATOMS: atom_id res chain seq x y z
N MET A 1 -23.34 3.11 5.96
CA MET A 1 -22.15 2.88 5.10
C MET A 1 -22.23 1.46 4.55
N LYS A 2 -21.96 1.23 3.25
CA LYS A 2 -21.91 -0.12 2.67
C LYS A 2 -20.67 -0.85 3.18
N MET A 3 -20.80 -2.15 3.48
CA MET A 3 -19.69 -3.04 3.82
C MET A 3 -18.62 -3.00 2.72
N LYS A 4 -17.35 -2.83 3.11
CA LYS A 4 -16.19 -2.87 2.21
C LYS A 4 -15.67 -4.29 2.05
N ASP A 5 -15.20 -4.61 0.85
CA ASP A 5 -14.59 -5.92 0.59
C ASP A 5 -13.26 -6.07 1.32
N ALA A 6 -12.44 -5.01 1.32
CA ALA A 6 -11.19 -4.97 2.05
C ALA A 6 -10.79 -3.56 2.47
N ILE A 7 -10.08 -3.46 3.58
CA ILE A 7 -9.26 -2.31 3.95
C ILE A 7 -7.80 -2.69 3.70
N ILE A 8 -7.04 -1.84 3.03
CA ILE A 8 -5.63 -2.02 2.70
C ILE A 8 -4.82 -1.05 3.54
N ILE A 9 -3.86 -1.55 4.33
CA ILE A 9 -2.89 -0.73 5.04
C ILE A 9 -1.56 -0.78 4.29
N LEU A 10 -1.09 0.37 3.82
CA LEU A 10 0.22 0.49 3.17
C LEU A 10 1.31 0.66 4.24
N SER A 11 2.32 -0.20 4.17
CA SER A 11 3.46 -0.12 5.09
C SER A 11 4.20 1.21 5.00
N HIS A 12 4.79 1.59 6.11
CA HIS A 12 5.89 2.54 6.25
C HIS A 12 7.03 1.81 6.99
N ASP A 13 8.16 2.48 7.18
CA ASP A 13 9.31 1.93 7.90
C ASP A 13 8.99 1.48 9.33
N PHE A 14 9.74 0.47 9.76
CA PHE A 14 9.83 0.00 11.14
C PHE A 14 11.19 0.37 11.74
N ARG A 15 11.27 0.39 13.07
CA ARG A 15 12.56 0.44 13.77
C ARG A 15 13.29 -0.90 13.61
N ASP A 16 14.60 -0.91 13.84
CA ASP A 16 15.44 -2.10 13.67
C ASP A 16 15.02 -3.28 14.58
N ASP A 17 14.47 -2.97 15.76
CA ASP A 17 13.88 -3.97 16.68
C ASP A 17 12.54 -4.56 16.18
N GLY A 18 12.01 -4.04 15.08
CA GLY A 18 10.73 -4.43 14.50
C GLY A 18 9.52 -3.86 15.20
N THR A 19 9.68 -2.82 16.03
CA THR A 19 8.58 -1.98 16.51
C THR A 19 8.14 -1.00 15.40
N PRO A 20 6.83 -0.73 15.27
CA PRO A 20 6.37 0.25 14.29
C PRO A 20 6.89 1.63 14.66
N THR A 21 7.32 2.38 13.64
CA THR A 21 7.50 3.84 13.77
C THR A 21 6.18 4.51 14.11
N GLU A 22 6.23 5.77 14.53
CA GLU A 22 5.01 6.53 14.86
C GLU A 22 4.03 6.56 13.69
N ILE A 23 4.51 6.88 12.48
CA ILE A 23 3.73 6.89 11.24
C ILE A 23 3.12 5.50 10.97
N MET A 24 3.90 4.43 11.10
CA MET A 24 3.39 3.07 10.88
C MET A 24 2.32 2.71 11.91
N ARG A 25 2.51 3.08 13.18
CA ARG A 25 1.53 2.86 14.25
C ARG A 25 0.23 3.61 13.98
N GLU A 26 0.29 4.88 13.60
CA GLU A 26 -0.89 5.69 13.26
C GLU A 26 -1.73 5.05 12.14
N ARG A 27 -1.08 4.55 11.09
CA ARG A 27 -1.76 3.81 10.00
C ARG A 27 -2.40 2.52 10.49
N LEU A 28 -1.68 1.74 11.32
CA LEU A 28 -2.20 0.49 11.88
C LEU A 28 -3.41 0.74 12.77
N ASP A 29 -3.33 1.72 13.66
CA ASP A 29 -4.40 2.07 14.59
C ASP A 29 -5.64 2.56 13.84
N LEU A 30 -5.47 3.42 12.84
CA LEU A 30 -6.57 3.83 11.98
C LEU A 30 -7.20 2.63 11.27
N GLY A 31 -6.40 1.73 10.70
CA GLY A 31 -6.90 0.55 10.01
C GLY A 31 -7.64 -0.42 10.91
N ILE A 32 -7.16 -0.64 12.15
CA ILE A 32 -7.85 -1.45 13.15
C ILE A 32 -9.19 -0.82 13.51
N ARG A 33 -9.23 0.51 13.73
CA ARG A 33 -10.47 1.23 14.05
C ARG A 33 -11.49 1.11 12.92
N LEU A 34 -11.08 1.36 11.67
CA LEU A 34 -11.96 1.26 10.50
C LEU A 34 -12.40 -0.18 10.25
N PHE A 35 -11.52 -1.17 10.41
CA PHE A 35 -11.89 -2.58 10.28
C PHE A 35 -12.99 -2.98 11.27
N LYS A 36 -12.87 -2.53 12.53
CA LYS A 36 -13.88 -2.78 13.57
C LYS A 36 -15.19 -2.01 13.34
N LYS A 37 -15.11 -0.78 12.82
CA LYS A 37 -16.27 0.11 12.61
C LYS A 37 -17.04 -0.18 11.32
N ASP A 38 -16.32 -0.31 10.20
CA ASP A 38 -16.88 -0.32 8.84
C ASP A 38 -17.21 -1.73 8.34
N ARG A 39 -17.01 -2.75 9.20
CA ARG A 39 -17.26 -4.18 8.95
C ARG A 39 -16.61 -4.67 7.65
N ALA A 40 -15.38 -4.26 7.35
CA ALA A 40 -14.68 -4.77 6.17
C ALA A 40 -14.50 -6.29 6.24
N ARG A 41 -14.63 -6.99 5.11
CA ARG A 41 -14.51 -8.47 5.11
C ARG A 41 -13.07 -8.93 5.34
N TYR A 42 -12.10 -8.16 4.87
CA TYR A 42 -10.67 -8.46 4.99
C TYR A 42 -9.84 -7.22 5.32
N LEU A 43 -8.72 -7.44 5.98
CA LEU A 43 -7.64 -6.48 6.17
C LEU A 43 -6.43 -6.94 5.36
N ILE A 44 -6.05 -6.18 4.34
CA ILE A 44 -4.88 -6.43 3.52
C ILE A 44 -3.72 -5.61 4.10
N LEU A 45 -2.61 -6.29 4.42
CA LEU A 45 -1.38 -5.65 4.91
C LEU A 45 -0.31 -5.80 3.84
N SER A 46 0.14 -4.68 3.28
CA SER A 46 1.09 -4.68 2.18
C SER A 46 2.42 -4.06 2.61
N GLY A 47 3.50 -4.80 2.38
CA GLY A 47 4.87 -4.38 2.64
C GLY A 47 5.85 -5.54 2.51
N GLY A 48 6.75 -5.44 1.53
CA GLY A 48 7.82 -6.40 1.32
C GLY A 48 8.94 -6.35 2.36
N LYS A 49 10.16 -6.75 1.97
CA LYS A 49 11.34 -6.55 2.82
C LYS A 49 11.62 -5.06 2.97
N GLY A 50 12.21 -4.66 4.10
CA GLY A 50 12.66 -3.29 4.32
C GLY A 50 13.58 -2.78 3.20
N HIS A 51 13.80 -1.47 3.16
CA HIS A 51 14.73 -0.88 2.21
C HIS A 51 16.11 -1.54 2.36
N PRO A 52 16.94 -1.68 1.30
CA PRO A 52 18.28 -2.25 1.41
C PRO A 52 19.19 -1.59 2.45
N SER A 53 18.88 -0.34 2.86
CA SER A 53 19.59 0.38 3.91
C SER A 53 19.05 0.12 5.33
N SER A 54 17.96 -0.63 5.47
CA SER A 54 17.41 -1.03 6.76
C SER A 54 18.32 -2.09 7.40
N GLN A 55 18.49 -2.05 8.72
CA GLN A 55 19.33 -3.04 9.44
C GLN A 55 18.58 -4.35 9.74
N TYR A 56 17.39 -4.52 9.18
CA TYR A 56 16.50 -5.65 9.43
C TYR A 56 16.14 -6.41 8.15
N ASP A 57 15.94 -7.74 8.27
CA ASP A 57 15.63 -8.65 7.15
C ASP A 57 14.22 -9.27 7.24
N PHE A 58 13.30 -8.65 7.99
CA PHE A 58 11.91 -9.12 8.05
C PHE A 58 11.02 -8.45 6.98
N PHE A 59 9.95 -9.14 6.61
CA PHE A 59 8.87 -8.53 5.82
C PHE A 59 8.03 -7.60 6.69
N LEU A 60 7.76 -6.39 6.20
CA LEU A 60 6.97 -5.39 6.92
C LEU A 60 5.55 -5.90 7.19
N CYS A 61 4.94 -6.59 6.21
CA CYS A 61 3.59 -7.16 6.35
C CYS A 61 3.47 -8.16 7.52
N ASP A 62 4.55 -8.89 7.85
CA ASP A 62 4.55 -9.84 8.96
C ASP A 62 4.56 -9.13 10.32
N LYS A 63 5.29 -8.03 10.44
CA LYS A 63 5.27 -7.19 11.65
C LYS A 63 3.92 -6.50 11.82
N MET A 64 3.36 -5.98 10.73
CA MET A 64 2.00 -5.43 10.72
C MET A 64 0.97 -6.49 11.17
N LYS A 65 1.08 -7.73 10.67
CA LYS A 65 0.18 -8.82 11.05
C LYS A 65 0.21 -9.11 12.55
N LYS A 66 1.41 -9.20 13.13
CA LYS A 66 1.58 -9.39 14.58
C LYS A 66 0.90 -8.27 15.36
N TYR A 67 1.09 -7.03 14.92
CA TYR A 67 0.50 -5.86 15.56
C TYR A 67 -1.04 -5.88 15.53
N VAL A 68 -1.66 -6.11 14.37
CA VAL A 68 -3.13 -6.06 14.26
C VAL A 68 -3.80 -7.25 14.97
N ILE A 69 -3.17 -8.43 14.99
CA ILE A 69 -3.67 -9.59 15.76
C ILE A 69 -3.64 -9.30 17.26
N ALA A 70 -2.53 -8.74 17.76
CA ALA A 70 -2.43 -8.34 19.16
C ALA A 70 -3.50 -7.30 19.55
N ASN A 71 -4.01 -6.54 18.59
CA ASN A 71 -5.07 -5.55 18.76
C ASN A 71 -6.48 -6.07 18.38
N GLY A 72 -6.65 -7.39 18.26
CA GLY A 72 -7.96 -8.04 18.15
C GLY A 72 -8.51 -8.16 16.73
N VAL A 73 -7.69 -8.05 15.69
CA VAL A 73 -8.09 -8.41 14.32
C VAL A 73 -7.96 -9.93 14.14
N PRO A 74 -9.03 -10.66 13.73
CA PRO A 74 -8.97 -12.11 13.55
C PRO A 74 -8.00 -12.51 12.44
N LYS A 75 -7.16 -13.53 12.68
CA LYS A 75 -6.08 -13.95 11.76
C LYS A 75 -6.60 -14.37 10.39
N GLU A 76 -7.75 -15.01 10.35
CA GLU A 76 -8.44 -15.50 9.13
C GLU A 76 -9.01 -14.39 8.25
N LYS A 77 -9.08 -13.15 8.78
CA LYS A 77 -9.50 -11.95 8.05
C LYS A 77 -8.32 -11.18 7.46
N ILE A 78 -7.08 -11.63 7.68
CA ILE A 78 -5.87 -10.92 7.26
C ILE A 78 -5.31 -11.54 5.98
N LEU A 79 -5.04 -10.69 4.99
CA LEU A 79 -4.36 -11.04 3.75
C LEU A 79 -3.03 -10.28 3.69
N LEU A 80 -1.95 -10.91 3.22
CA LEU A 80 -0.62 -10.30 3.15
C LEU A 80 -0.16 -10.12 1.71
N GLU A 81 0.50 -9.00 1.44
CA GLU A 81 1.26 -8.73 0.22
C GLU A 81 2.71 -8.41 0.60
N ASN A 82 3.67 -9.16 0.07
CA ASN A 82 5.08 -9.14 0.50
C ASN A 82 6.10 -9.03 -0.65
N LYS A 83 5.65 -8.75 -1.87
CA LYS A 83 6.48 -8.65 -3.09
C LYS A 83 6.85 -7.22 -3.43
N SER A 84 6.04 -6.26 -3.00
CA SER A 84 6.27 -4.84 -3.22
C SER A 84 7.54 -4.33 -2.54
N LYS A 85 8.27 -3.47 -3.25
CA LYS A 85 9.46 -2.76 -2.78
C LYS A 85 9.21 -1.26 -2.61
N ASP A 86 8.06 -0.78 -3.09
CA ASP A 86 7.66 0.63 -3.13
C ASP A 86 6.15 0.77 -3.35
N THR A 87 5.63 2.00 -3.29
CA THR A 87 4.19 2.30 -3.45
C THR A 87 3.63 1.84 -4.80
N VAL A 88 4.41 1.91 -5.89
CA VAL A 88 3.98 1.45 -7.22
C VAL A 88 3.75 -0.06 -7.22
N GLY A 89 4.74 -0.82 -6.70
CA GLY A 89 4.59 -2.25 -6.54
C GLY A 89 3.45 -2.63 -5.59
N GLN A 90 3.25 -1.89 -4.49
CA GLN A 90 2.14 -2.12 -3.58
C GLN A 90 0.80 -2.07 -4.33
N ALA A 91 0.55 -1.01 -5.10
CA ALA A 91 -0.68 -0.89 -5.89
C ALA A 91 -0.86 -2.08 -6.85
N ILE A 92 0.20 -2.43 -7.60
CA ILE A 92 0.14 -3.48 -8.63
C ILE A 92 -0.03 -4.86 -8.01
N TYR A 93 0.81 -5.26 -7.05
CA TYR A 93 0.74 -6.59 -6.44
C TYR A 93 -0.51 -6.78 -5.61
N ILE A 94 -0.99 -5.76 -4.88
CA ILE A 94 -2.27 -5.86 -4.15
C ILE A 94 -3.41 -6.08 -5.14
N LEU A 95 -3.51 -5.24 -6.18
CA LEU A 95 -4.63 -5.32 -7.13
C LEU A 95 -4.60 -6.63 -7.93
N ARG A 96 -3.44 -6.97 -8.49
CA ARG A 96 -3.22 -8.15 -9.33
C ARG A 96 -3.35 -9.46 -8.56
N ASP A 97 -2.69 -9.59 -7.41
CA ASP A 97 -2.53 -10.88 -6.75
C ASP A 97 -3.60 -11.13 -5.67
N ILE A 98 -4.27 -10.07 -5.19
CA ILE A 98 -5.25 -10.18 -4.11
C ILE A 98 -6.64 -9.74 -4.53
N VAL A 99 -6.81 -8.52 -5.04
CA VAL A 99 -8.13 -7.89 -5.27
C VAL A 99 -8.85 -8.51 -6.47
N PHE A 100 -8.23 -8.52 -7.66
CA PHE A 100 -8.87 -9.04 -8.88
C PHE A 100 -9.19 -10.54 -8.81
N PRO A 101 -8.30 -11.44 -8.34
CA PRO A 101 -8.61 -12.87 -8.25
C PRO A 101 -9.75 -13.18 -7.28
N ARG A 102 -9.96 -12.32 -6.28
CA ARG A 102 -11.06 -12.45 -5.30
C ARG A 102 -12.33 -11.69 -5.69
N LYS A 103 -12.34 -11.02 -6.85
CA LYS A 103 -13.46 -10.20 -7.32
C LYS A 103 -13.90 -9.16 -6.28
N PHE A 104 -12.93 -8.50 -5.66
CA PHE A 104 -13.19 -7.38 -4.78
C PHE A 104 -13.47 -6.13 -5.62
N HIS A 105 -14.52 -5.39 -5.30
CA HIS A 105 -15.00 -4.24 -6.07
C HIS A 105 -15.04 -2.95 -5.26
N ASN A 106 -14.99 -3.01 -3.93
CA ASN A 106 -15.00 -1.83 -3.07
C ASN A 106 -13.94 -1.92 -1.96
N ILE A 107 -12.82 -1.27 -2.17
CA ILE A 107 -11.67 -1.29 -1.26
C ILE A 107 -11.46 0.09 -0.63
N THR A 108 -10.88 0.10 0.56
CA THR A 108 -10.40 1.32 1.21
C THR A 108 -8.89 1.24 1.36
N ILE A 109 -8.16 2.25 0.90
CA ILE A 109 -6.70 2.35 1.00
C ILE A 109 -6.34 3.30 2.14
N LEU A 110 -5.44 2.84 3.02
CA LEU A 110 -4.95 3.58 4.18
C LEU A 110 -3.48 3.94 4.05
N THR A 111 -3.21 5.22 4.24
CA THR A 111 -1.88 5.81 4.15
C THR A 111 -1.79 7.04 5.08
N SER A 112 -0.71 7.81 5.00
CA SER A 112 -0.59 9.10 5.68
C SER A 112 -1.15 10.23 4.82
N ASP A 113 -1.67 11.27 5.45
CA ASP A 113 -2.24 12.48 4.80
C ASP A 113 -1.35 13.08 3.70
N TRP A 114 -0.07 13.27 3.99
CA TRP A 114 0.91 13.80 3.05
C TRP A 114 1.24 12.88 1.86
N HIS A 115 1.01 11.58 2.04
CA HIS A 115 1.27 10.54 1.04
C HIS A 115 0.03 10.23 0.19
N GLU A 116 -1.16 10.68 0.62
CA GLU A 116 -2.44 10.29 0.02
C GLU A 116 -2.52 10.68 -1.46
N LYS A 117 -2.05 11.88 -1.84
CA LYS A 117 -2.11 12.35 -3.23
C LYS A 117 -1.41 11.41 -4.20
N ARG A 118 -0.21 10.95 -3.85
CA ARG A 118 0.58 10.01 -4.68
C ARG A 118 -0.07 8.64 -4.70
N VAL A 119 -0.47 8.12 -3.53
CA VAL A 119 -1.14 6.83 -3.40
C VAL A 119 -2.40 6.79 -4.26
N ARG A 120 -3.25 7.82 -4.17
CA ARG A 120 -4.50 7.92 -4.93
C ARG A 120 -4.25 7.89 -6.43
N ALA A 121 -3.34 8.72 -6.93
CA ALA A 121 -3.03 8.75 -8.35
C ALA A 121 -2.54 7.39 -8.89
N ILE A 122 -1.68 6.69 -8.14
CA ILE A 122 -1.16 5.38 -8.51
C ILE A 122 -2.27 4.31 -8.45
N PHE A 123 -2.98 4.20 -7.33
CA PHE A 123 -4.01 3.18 -7.15
C PHE A 123 -5.18 3.36 -8.12
N ASP A 124 -5.64 4.59 -8.35
CA ASP A 124 -6.71 4.86 -9.32
C ASP A 124 -6.28 4.52 -10.74
N PHE A 125 -5.03 4.81 -11.12
CA PHE A 125 -4.50 4.42 -12.43
C PHE A 125 -4.46 2.90 -12.61
N VAL A 126 -3.96 2.17 -11.60
CA VAL A 126 -3.81 0.70 -11.66
C VAL A 126 -5.15 -0.01 -11.57
N ALA A 127 -6.07 0.48 -10.73
CA ALA A 127 -7.41 -0.10 -10.57
C ALA A 127 -8.31 0.17 -11.79
N GLY A 128 -8.13 1.31 -12.46
CA GLY A 128 -9.02 1.76 -13.51
C GLY A 128 -10.46 1.88 -13.02
N LYS A 129 -11.43 1.45 -13.83
CA LYS A 129 -12.87 1.51 -13.48
C LYS A 129 -13.41 0.23 -12.83
N SER A 130 -12.58 -0.80 -12.68
CA SER A 130 -13.00 -2.14 -12.25
C SER A 130 -13.24 -2.25 -10.74
N VAL A 131 -12.63 -1.34 -9.97
CA VAL A 131 -12.66 -1.33 -8.50
C VAL A 131 -12.87 0.10 -8.01
N SER A 132 -13.81 0.29 -7.10
CA SER A 132 -14.01 1.54 -6.38
C SER A 132 -13.02 1.64 -5.23
N CYS A 133 -12.20 2.69 -5.26
CA CYS A 133 -11.18 2.98 -4.26
C CYS A 133 -11.63 4.16 -3.37
N ASP A 134 -11.86 3.88 -2.08
CA ASP A 134 -11.95 4.92 -1.06
C ASP A 134 -10.58 5.10 -0.42
N TYR A 135 -10.31 6.29 0.10
CA TYR A 135 -9.02 6.60 0.73
C TYR A 135 -9.27 7.24 2.07
N HIS A 136 -8.51 6.80 3.07
CA HIS A 136 -8.47 7.44 4.38
C HIS A 136 -7.01 7.60 4.79
N SER A 137 -6.70 8.75 5.36
CA SER A 137 -5.37 9.08 5.82
C SER A 137 -5.30 9.15 7.34
N SER A 138 -4.21 8.63 7.91
CA SER A 138 -3.84 9.00 9.28
C SER A 138 -3.28 10.41 9.28
N GLN A 139 -3.74 11.23 10.22
CA GLN A 139 -3.16 12.54 10.46
C GLN A 139 -1.78 12.34 11.07
N SER A 140 -0.74 12.74 10.35
CA SER A 140 0.61 12.66 10.88
C SER A 140 0.77 13.72 11.98
N ALA A 141 1.28 13.31 13.15
CA ALA A 141 1.51 14.24 14.25
C ALA A 141 2.50 15.37 13.89
N THR A 142 3.33 15.16 12.88
CA THR A 142 4.27 16.13 12.33
C THR A 142 3.93 16.46 10.88
N VAL A 143 3.99 17.76 10.55
CA VAL A 143 3.94 18.23 9.17
C VAL A 143 5.19 17.72 8.45
N PRO A 144 5.07 17.10 7.27
CA PRO A 144 6.22 16.67 6.50
C PRO A 144 7.11 17.86 6.16
N LEU A 145 8.42 17.63 6.13
CA LEU A 145 9.37 18.60 5.62
C LEU A 145 9.09 18.89 4.13
N ASP A 146 9.40 20.11 3.67
CA ASP A 146 9.24 20.49 2.26
C ASP A 146 9.98 19.54 1.31
N ALA A 147 11.13 19.02 1.73
CA ALA A 147 11.87 18.01 0.99
C ALA A 147 11.06 16.71 0.78
N THR A 148 10.26 16.30 1.77
CA THR A 148 9.35 15.15 1.66
C THR A 148 8.27 15.43 0.62
N ILE A 149 7.66 16.61 0.64
CA ILE A 149 6.62 17.01 -0.32
C ILE A 149 7.20 17.06 -1.76
N ALA A 150 8.38 17.64 -1.92
CA ALA A 150 9.07 17.67 -3.20
C ALA A 150 9.41 16.27 -3.72
N ASN A 151 9.80 15.35 -2.84
CA ASN A 151 10.05 13.95 -3.19
C ASN A 151 8.77 13.21 -3.59
N GLU A 152 7.63 13.50 -2.96
CA GLU A 152 6.32 12.96 -3.37
C GLU A 152 5.96 13.39 -4.79
N MET A 153 6.18 14.66 -5.15
CA MET A 153 5.94 15.17 -6.50
C MET A 153 6.84 14.49 -7.53
N LYS A 154 8.16 14.43 -7.28
CA LYS A 154 9.11 13.75 -8.17
C LYS A 154 8.78 12.28 -8.38
N SER A 155 8.37 11.58 -7.32
CA SER A 155 7.98 10.16 -7.40
C SER A 155 6.72 9.97 -8.24
N LEU A 156 5.78 10.91 -8.16
CA LEU A 156 4.55 10.88 -8.96
C LEU A 156 4.84 11.18 -10.44
N ASP A 157 5.71 12.13 -10.74
CA ASP A 157 6.15 12.43 -12.11
C ASP A 157 6.87 11.22 -12.73
N LEU A 158 7.76 10.58 -11.97
CA LEU A 158 8.44 9.36 -12.39
C LEU A 158 7.42 8.25 -12.71
N PHE A 159 6.40 8.08 -11.88
CA PHE A 159 5.32 7.12 -12.14
C PHE A 159 4.65 7.40 -13.50
N PHE A 160 4.18 8.61 -13.75
CA PHE A 160 3.51 8.91 -15.03
C PHE A 160 4.43 8.78 -16.23
N ASN A 161 5.73 9.08 -16.07
CA ASN A 161 6.72 8.83 -17.11
C ASN A 161 6.93 7.32 -17.35
N THR A 162 7.11 6.53 -16.29
CA THR A 162 7.30 5.07 -16.40
C THR A 162 6.11 4.38 -17.06
N PHE A 163 4.88 4.80 -16.77
CA PHE A 163 3.65 4.20 -17.30
C PHE A 163 3.05 4.97 -18.48
N HIS A 164 3.80 5.89 -19.08
CA HIS A 164 3.36 6.63 -20.26
C HIS A 164 2.93 5.67 -21.39
N GLY A 165 1.75 5.93 -21.97
CA GLY A 165 1.15 5.12 -23.02
C GLY A 165 0.53 3.79 -22.57
N VAL A 166 0.60 3.43 -21.28
CA VAL A 166 -0.12 2.27 -20.74
C VAL A 166 -1.55 2.67 -20.39
N GLN A 167 -2.53 1.86 -20.79
CA GLN A 167 -3.93 2.11 -20.47
C GLN A 167 -4.20 1.87 -18.98
N SER A 168 -4.86 2.82 -18.33
CA SER A 168 -5.31 2.66 -16.95
C SER A 168 -6.25 1.45 -16.80
N GLY A 169 -6.05 0.66 -15.76
CA GLY A 169 -6.78 -0.59 -15.50
C GLY A 169 -6.34 -1.81 -16.31
N ASP A 170 -5.42 -1.66 -17.29
CA ASP A 170 -4.85 -2.79 -18.03
C ASP A 170 -3.74 -3.46 -17.18
N ILE A 171 -4.16 -4.25 -16.18
CA ILE A 171 -3.28 -4.78 -15.14
C ILE A 171 -2.11 -5.60 -15.69
N GLU A 172 -2.31 -6.32 -16.79
CA GLU A 172 -1.26 -7.12 -17.41
C GLU A 172 -0.20 -6.22 -18.05
N LYS A 173 -0.59 -5.22 -18.86
CA LYS A 173 0.39 -4.29 -19.44
C LYS A 173 1.07 -3.42 -18.38
N ILE A 174 0.34 -3.05 -17.33
CA ILE A 174 0.91 -2.34 -16.18
C ILE A 174 1.98 -3.21 -15.51
N TYR A 175 1.67 -4.49 -15.26
CA TYR A 175 2.63 -5.41 -14.65
C TYR A 175 3.84 -5.71 -15.54
N GLU A 176 3.65 -5.84 -16.85
CA GLU A 176 4.75 -5.95 -17.82
C GLU A 176 5.63 -4.69 -17.80
N ARG A 177 5.02 -3.50 -17.81
CA ARG A 177 5.74 -2.23 -17.77
C ARG A 177 6.55 -2.08 -16.48
N LEU A 178 5.99 -2.50 -15.34
CA LEU A 178 6.67 -2.50 -14.05
C LEU A 178 8.01 -3.27 -14.15
N ARG A 179 7.96 -4.52 -14.64
CA ARG A 179 9.15 -5.37 -14.76
C ARG A 179 10.13 -4.92 -15.84
N ALA A 180 9.65 -4.21 -16.86
CA ALA A 180 10.49 -3.75 -17.96
C ALA A 180 11.18 -2.40 -17.71
N LYS A 181 10.61 -1.54 -16.86
CA LYS A 181 11.06 -0.14 -16.76
C LYS A 181 11.26 0.39 -15.34
N HIS A 182 10.71 -0.24 -14.31
CA HIS A 182 10.80 0.29 -12.95
C HIS A 182 12.08 -0.18 -12.24
N PRO A 183 12.95 0.71 -11.73
CA PRO A 183 14.29 0.36 -11.25
C PRO A 183 14.36 -0.78 -10.23
N PHE A 184 13.34 -0.92 -9.38
CA PHE A 184 13.29 -1.98 -8.38
C PHE A 184 12.86 -3.36 -8.90
N TYR A 185 12.33 -3.46 -10.12
CA TYR A 185 11.73 -4.69 -10.65
C TYR A 185 12.30 -5.12 -12.00
N VAL A 186 13.19 -4.34 -12.60
CA VAL A 186 14.01 -4.79 -13.72
C VAL A 186 15.07 -5.74 -13.19
N SER A 187 15.15 -6.94 -13.76
CA SER A 187 16.26 -7.85 -13.46
C SER A 187 17.57 -7.21 -13.94
N PRO A 188 18.67 -7.28 -13.17
CA PRO A 188 19.97 -6.98 -13.72
C PRO A 188 20.21 -7.90 -14.93
N GLU A 189 20.68 -7.32 -16.04
CA GLU A 189 21.22 -8.10 -17.17
C GLU A 189 22.45 -8.90 -16.74
#